data_AF-A0A392MWZ2-F1
#
_entry.id   AF-A0A392MWZ2-F1
#
_cell.length_a   1.000
_cell.length_b   1.000
_cell.length_c   1.000
_cell.angle_alpha   90.00
_cell.angle_beta   90.00
_cell.angle_gamma   90.00
#
_symmetry.space_group_name_H-M   'P 1'
#
loop_
_entity.id
_entity.type
_entity.pdbx_description
1 polymer ?
#
loop_
_entity_poly.entity_id
_entity_poly.type
_entity_poly.pdbx_seq_one_letter_code
_entity_poly.pdbx_strand_id
1 'polypeptide(L)' 'GDIPLQGDFSAEHMIFGVEGVDSDRRDKLIDLLDIDLQWRMHKVSDGQRRRVQICLGLLHPYKVSRIE' A
#
# COMPACT_ATOMS: atom_id res chain seq x y z
N GLY A 1 6.89 20.42 7.47
CA GLY A 1 5.47 20.35 7.10
C GLY A 1 4.88 19.21 7.87
N ASP A 2 4.01 19.52 8.83
CA ASP A 2 3.31 18.54 9.66
C ASP A 2 2.52 17.61 8.74
N ILE A 3 2.94 16.35 8.66
CA ILE A 3 2.18 15.32 7.96
C ILE A 3 1.06 14.94 8.93
N PRO A 4 -0.23 15.14 8.59
CA PRO A 4 -1.31 14.84 9.51
C PRO A 4 -1.36 13.33 9.79
N LEU A 5 -0.80 12.92 10.93
CA LEU A 5 -0.72 11.54 11.44
C LEU A 5 -2.08 10.98 11.92
N GLN A 6 -3.21 11.52 11.43
CA GLN A 6 -4.56 11.12 11.83
C GLN A 6 -5.47 10.74 10.64
N GLY A 7 -4.90 10.39 9.50
CA GLY A 7 -5.68 9.95 8.34
C GLY A 7 -6.25 8.54 8.52
N ASP A 8 -7.57 8.38 8.39
CA ASP A 8 -8.16 7.08 8.09
C ASP A 8 -7.74 6.64 6.68
N PHE A 9 -6.60 5.96 6.58
CA PHE A 9 -6.08 5.51 5.30
C PHE A 9 -6.80 4.25 4.83
N SER A 10 -7.29 4.29 3.59
CA SER A 10 -7.73 3.09 2.88
C SER A 10 -6.55 2.36 2.25
N ALA A 11 -6.72 1.06 1.98
CA ALA A 11 -5.76 0.29 1.19
C ALA A 11 -5.53 0.94 -0.20
N GLU A 12 -6.59 1.48 -0.81
CA GLU A 12 -6.51 2.26 -2.05
C GLU A 12 -5.50 3.41 -1.94
N HIS A 13 -5.65 4.26 -0.92
CA HIS A 13 -4.79 5.43 -0.73
C HIS A 13 -3.32 5.03 -0.59
N MET A 14 -3.05 3.93 0.14
CA MET A 14 -1.69 3.43 0.30
C MET A 14 -1.11 2.87 -1.00
N ILE A 15 -1.89 2.05 -1.73
CA ILE A 15 -1.43 1.32 -2.91
C ILE A 15 -1.27 2.25 -4.12
N PHE A 16 -2.23 3.15 -4.34
CA PHE A 16 -2.18 4.12 -5.44
C PHE A 16 -1.26 5.31 -5.14
N GLY A 17 -0.90 5.53 -3.87
CA GLY A 17 0.11 6.50 -3.48
C GLY A 17 1.55 6.10 -3.83
N VAL A 18 1.79 4.87 -4.29
CA VAL A 18 3.11 4.43 -4.76
C VAL A 18 3.32 4.90 -6.20
N GLU A 19 4.19 5.90 -6.39
CA GLU A 19 4.54 6.42 -7.71
C GLU A 19 5.48 5.49 -8.49
N GLY A 20 5.44 5.58 -9.82
CA GLY A 20 6.38 4.86 -10.70
C GLY A 20 6.08 3.36 -10.86
N VAL A 21 4.88 2.92 -10.47
CA VAL A 21 4.45 1.53 -10.60
C VAL A 21 3.61 1.35 -11.86
N ASP A 22 3.89 0.27 -12.60
CA ASP A 22 3.06 -0.20 -13.70
C ASP A 22 1.64 -0.57 -13.22
N SER A 23 0.61 -0.03 -13.88
CA SER A 23 -0.78 -0.23 -13.46
C SER A 23 -1.21 -1.69 -13.54
N ASP A 24 -0.81 -2.42 -14.58
CA ASP A 24 -1.17 -3.84 -14.74
C ASP A 24 -0.53 -4.69 -13.65
N ARG A 25 0.71 -4.39 -13.27
CA ARG A 25 1.39 -5.06 -12.14
C ARG A 25 0.66 -4.79 -10.83
N ARG A 26 0.25 -3.54 -10.57
CA ARG A 26 -0.48 -3.18 -9.35
C ARG A 26 -1.80 -3.92 -9.27
N ASP A 27 -2.57 -3.91 -10.36
CA ASP A 27 -3.91 -4.50 -10.39
C ASP A 27 -3.83 -6.03 -10.24
N LYS A 28 -2.82 -6.68 -10.84
CA LYS A 28 -2.52 -8.11 -10.61
C LYS A 28 -2.17 -8.42 -9.16
N LEU A 29 -1.41 -7.54 -8.48
CA LEU A 29 -1.04 -7.76 -7.08
C LEU A 29 -2.23 -7.57 -6.14
N ILE A 30 -3.12 -6.62 -6.44
CA ILE A 30 -4.37 -6.42 -5.70
C ILE A 30 -5.24 -7.68 -5.80
N ASP A 31 -5.44 -8.19 -7.00
CA ASP A 31 -6.23 -9.40 -7.28
C ASP A 31 -5.61 -10.65 -6.63
N LEU A 32 -4.31 -10.88 -6.85
CA LEU A 32 -3.59 -12.06 -6.34
C LEU A 32 -3.58 -12.11 -4.80
N LEU A 33 -3.45 -10.96 -4.14
CA LEU A 33 -3.43 -10.86 -2.69
C LEU A 33 -4.82 -10.72 -2.08
N ASP A 34 -5.89 -10.73 -2.90
CA ASP A 34 -7.29 -10.57 -2.50
C ASP A 34 -7.46 -9.34 -1.59
N ILE A 35 -7.01 -8.19 -2.10
CA ILE A 35 -7.07 -6.92 -1.38
C ILE A 35 -8.31 -6.14 -1.81
N ASP A 36 -9.15 -5.84 -0.83
CA ASP A 36 -10.23 -4.87 -1.02
C ASP A 36 -9.69 -3.45 -0.78
N LEU A 37 -9.76 -2.61 -1.81
CA LEU A 37 -9.30 -1.22 -1.80
C LEU A 37 -10.05 -0.35 -0.79
N GLN A 38 -11.27 -0.73 -0.39
CA GLN A 38 -12.10 -0.02 0.59
C GLN A 38 -11.70 -0.32 2.04
N TRP A 39 -10.77 -1.26 2.26
CA TRP A 39 -10.27 -1.59 3.59
C TRP A 39 -9.72 -0.36 4.30
N ARG A 40 -10.30 -0.05 5.45
CA ARG A 40 -9.79 0.96 6.36
C ARG A 40 -8.72 0.34 7.24
N MET A 41 -7.51 0.86 7.19
CA MET A 41 -6.34 0.24 7.83
C MET A 41 -6.46 0.12 9.35
N HIS A 42 -7.36 0.90 9.98
CA HIS A 42 -7.69 0.83 11.40
C HIS A 42 -8.79 -0.20 11.74
N LYS A 43 -9.52 -0.74 10.75
CA LYS A 43 -10.61 -1.71 10.92
C LYS A 43 -10.29 -3.11 10.41
N VAL A 44 -9.24 -3.25 9.60
CA VAL A 44 -8.81 -4.55 9.07
C VAL A 44 -8.19 -5.43 10.15
N SER A 45 -8.35 -6.74 9.98
CA SER A 45 -7.61 -7.76 10.74
C SER A 45 -6.11 -7.73 10.43
N ASP A 46 -5.29 -8.34 11.29
CA ASP A 46 -3.86 -8.48 11.05
C ASP A 46 -3.53 -9.20 9.73
N GLY A 47 -4.32 -10.21 9.35
CA GLY A 47 -4.14 -10.93 8.09
C GLY A 47 -4.38 -10.05 6.86
N GLN A 48 -5.42 -9.23 6.89
CA GLN A 48 -5.72 -8.25 5.85
C GLN A 48 -4.64 -7.15 5.80
N ARG A 49 -4.21 -6.65 6.96
CA ARG A 49 -3.10 -5.69 7.07
C ARG A 49 -1.80 -6.26 6.49
N ARG A 50 -1.49 -7.52 6.78
CA ARG A 50 -0.32 -8.24 6.25
C ARG A 50 -0.36 -8.29 4.72
N ARG A 51 -1.53 -8.58 4.11
CA ARG A 51 -1.70 -8.60 2.65
C ARG A 51 -1.39 -7.24 2.02
N VAL A 52 -1.95 -6.17 2.57
CA VAL A 52 -1.67 -4.79 2.11
C VAL A 52 -0.18 -4.46 2.23
N GLN A 53 0.47 -4.80 3.35
CA GLN A 53 1.90 -4.58 3.54
C GLN A 53 2.76 -5.37 2.53
N ILE A 54 2.42 -6.63 2.27
CA ILE A 54 3.11 -7.44 1.24
C ILE A 54 2.92 -6.80 -0.13
N CYS A 55 1.71 -6.37 -0.48
CA CYS A 55 1.42 -5.66 -1.72
C CYS A 55 2.31 -4.42 -1.85
N LEU A 56 2.31 -3.54 -0.84
CA LEU A 56 3.15 -2.35 -0.82
C LEU A 56 4.64 -2.67 -0.95
N GLY A 57 5.13 -3.72 -0.28
CA GLY A 57 6.52 -4.16 -0.42
C GLY A 57 6.87 -4.69 -1.82
N LEU A 58 5.92 -5.28 -2.53
CA LEU A 58 6.09 -5.75 -3.92
C LEU A 58 5.90 -4.64 -4.96
N LEU A 59 5.18 -3.58 -4.60
CA LEU A 59 4.97 -2.37 -5.40
C LEU A 59 6.14 -1.38 -5.26
N HIS A 60 6.74 -1.28 -4.07
CA HIS A 60 7.81 -0.32 -3.83
C HIS A 60 9.06 -0.73 -4.64
N PRO A 61 9.50 0.06 -5.63
CA PRO A 61 10.83 -0.11 -6.15
C PRO A 61 11.81 0.14 -4.99
N TYR A 62 12.86 -0.68 -4.86
CA TYR A 62 13.91 -0.47 -3.84
C TYR A 62 14.44 0.97 -3.91
N LYS A 63 13.92 1.87 -3.08
CA LYS A 63 14.58 3.14 -2.80
C LYS A 63 15.73 2.81 -1.87
N VAL A 64 16.91 2.59 -2.45
CA VAL A 64 18.16 2.82 -1.72
C VAL A 64 18.14 4.30 -1.35
N SER A 65 17.68 4.62 -0.15
CA SER A 65 17.94 5.92 0.44
C SER A 65 19.46 6.01 0.58
N ARG A 66 20.09 6.77 -0.32
CA ARG A 66 21.44 7.27 -0.11
C ARG A 66 21.41 7.97 1.25
N ILE A 67 22.17 7.44 2.18
CA ILE A 67 22.43 8.09 3.46
C ILE A 67 23.26 9.33 3.12
N GLU A 68 22.72 10.51 3.36
CA GLU A 68 23.46 11.77 3.45
C GLU A 68 23.37 12.28 4.88
#